data_AF-A0A377WN56-F1
#
_entry.id   AF-A0A377WN56-F1
#
_cell.length_a   1.000
_cell.length_b   1.000
_cell.length_c   1.000
_cell.angle_alpha   90.00
_cell.angle_beta   90.00
_cell.angle_gamma   90.00
#
_symmetry.space_group_name_H-M   'P 1'
#
loop_
_entity.id
_entity.type
_entity.pdbx_description
1 polymer ?
#
loop_
_entity_poly.entity_id
_entity_poly.type
_entity_poly.pdbx_seq_one_letter_code
_entity_poly.pdbx_strand_id
1 'polypeptide(L)'
;MKKLFISLLAVLSASVASAADFPVTIESCGTPVTFAGPPKRAVINDLNMLEMAFALHLQDRIVGLTGISGWYKMTPEFKKAMGSIPELHPNIPLWKHCWQPNLISFRWLELWDEGGWRSDAGYAKQICIKTFVLSESCVFTTAHKNKATMDLLYNDVLTLGKIFGKRNDAQSLVSGWEKEVE
;
A
#
# COMPACT_ATOMS: atom_id res chain seq x y z
N MET A 1 55.28 -21.51 -9.54
CA MET A 1 54.59 -20.20 -9.50
C MET A 1 53.38 -20.25 -10.42
N LYS A 2 52.15 -20.26 -9.87
CA LYS A 2 50.91 -19.79 -10.49
C LYS A 2 49.77 -19.99 -9.49
N LYS A 3 49.48 -18.93 -8.72
CA LYS A 3 48.31 -18.87 -7.84
C LYS A 3 47.12 -18.50 -8.72
N LEU A 4 46.14 -19.40 -8.85
CA LEU A 4 44.86 -19.12 -9.51
C LEU A 4 43.98 -18.35 -8.50
N PHE A 5 43.77 -17.06 -8.75
CA PHE A 5 42.75 -16.27 -8.05
C PHE A 5 41.40 -16.50 -8.74
N ILE A 6 40.48 -17.20 -8.07
CA ILE A 6 39.08 -17.30 -8.48
C ILE A 6 38.36 -16.11 -7.84
N SER A 7 38.09 -15.07 -8.63
CA SER A 7 37.21 -13.98 -8.23
C SER A 7 35.77 -14.48 -8.18
N LEU A 8 35.20 -14.49 -6.98
CA LEU A 8 33.80 -14.77 -6.74
C LEU A 8 32.98 -13.53 -7.12
N LEU A 9 32.35 -13.53 -8.30
CA LEU A 9 31.38 -12.51 -8.69
C LEU A 9 30.08 -12.77 -7.90
N ALA A 10 29.83 -11.99 -6.86
CA ALA A 10 28.53 -11.96 -6.19
C ALA A 10 27.50 -11.33 -7.14
N VAL A 11 26.63 -12.16 -7.72
CA VAL A 11 25.48 -11.70 -8.49
C VAL A 11 24.46 -11.13 -7.51
N LEU A 12 24.41 -9.82 -7.40
CA LEU A 12 23.35 -9.11 -6.69
C LEU A 12 22.10 -9.18 -7.57
N SER A 13 21.21 -10.14 -7.29
CA SER A 13 19.89 -10.21 -7.92
C SER A 13 19.05 -9.04 -7.40
N ALA A 14 19.19 -7.87 -8.02
CA ALA A 14 18.22 -6.80 -7.88
C ALA A 14 16.93 -7.26 -8.57
N SER A 15 15.89 -7.54 -7.78
CA SER A 15 14.53 -7.80 -8.27
C SER A 15 13.99 -6.54 -8.94
N VAL A 16 14.34 -6.34 -10.22
CA VAL A 16 13.74 -5.31 -11.06
C VAL A 16 12.28 -5.70 -11.26
N ALA A 17 11.37 -4.89 -10.71
CA ALA A 17 9.95 -4.98 -10.99
C ALA A 17 9.76 -4.90 -12.52
N SER A 18 9.36 -6.02 -13.14
CA SER A 18 9.18 -6.06 -14.59
C SER A 18 7.98 -5.21 -14.96
N ALA A 19 8.17 -4.25 -15.88
CA ALA A 19 7.07 -3.50 -16.47
C ALA A 19 6.07 -4.39 -17.24
N ALA A 20 6.41 -5.66 -17.50
CA ALA A 20 5.57 -6.63 -18.21
C ALA A 20 4.31 -7.07 -17.44
N ASP A 21 4.20 -6.68 -16.17
CA ASP A 21 3.17 -7.15 -15.24
C ASP A 21 1.93 -6.25 -15.14
N PHE A 22 1.88 -5.21 -15.96
CA PHE A 22 0.83 -4.18 -15.98
C PHE A 22 0.15 -4.10 -17.36
N PRO A 23 -1.13 -3.70 -17.44
CA PRO A 23 -1.98 -3.21 -16.36
C PRO A 23 -2.43 -4.31 -15.39
N VAL A 24 -2.67 -3.92 -14.13
CA VAL A 24 -3.24 -4.78 -13.08
C VAL A 24 -4.60 -4.25 -12.71
N THR A 25 -5.63 -5.10 -12.74
CA THR A 25 -6.93 -4.80 -12.15
C THR A 25 -7.06 -5.56 -10.83
N ILE A 26 -7.45 -4.86 -9.78
CA ILE A 26 -7.78 -5.42 -8.47
C ILE A 26 -9.25 -5.17 -8.16
N GLU A 27 -9.82 -5.96 -7.27
CA GLU A 27 -11.13 -5.70 -6.68
C GLU A 27 -10.93 -5.03 -5.32
N SER A 28 -11.47 -3.83 -5.13
CA SER A 28 -11.46 -3.10 -3.86
C SER A 28 -12.89 -2.94 -3.36
N CYS A 29 -13.30 -3.77 -2.39
CA CYS A 29 -14.66 -3.83 -1.86
C CYS A 29 -15.74 -3.89 -2.95
N GLY A 30 -15.58 -4.77 -3.93
CA GLY A 30 -16.52 -4.97 -5.05
C GLY A 30 -16.47 -3.87 -6.14
N THR A 31 -15.48 -2.96 -6.08
CA THR A 31 -15.19 -2.02 -7.16
C THR A 31 -13.90 -2.42 -7.87
N PRO A 32 -13.92 -2.66 -9.20
CA PRO A 32 -12.70 -2.89 -9.95
C PRO A 32 -11.87 -1.59 -10.05
N VAL A 33 -10.57 -1.71 -9.80
CA VAL A 33 -9.60 -0.60 -9.91
C VAL A 33 -8.39 -1.05 -10.73
N THR A 34 -8.11 -0.33 -11.82
CA THR A 34 -7.03 -0.69 -12.75
C THR A 34 -5.83 0.23 -12.62
N PHE A 35 -4.66 -0.34 -12.37
CA PHE A 35 -3.36 0.31 -12.33
C PHE A 35 -2.60 0.05 -13.63
N ALA A 36 -2.28 1.11 -14.39
CA ALA A 36 -1.53 1.00 -15.65
C ALA A 36 -0.02 0.75 -15.44
N GLY A 37 0.45 0.95 -14.21
CA GLY A 37 1.84 0.81 -13.80
C GLY A 37 1.92 0.95 -12.28
N PRO A 38 3.07 0.65 -11.68
CA PRO A 38 3.23 0.75 -10.23
C PRO A 38 3.11 2.21 -9.77
N PRO A 39 2.37 2.48 -8.68
CA PRO A 39 2.28 3.82 -8.13
C PRO A 39 3.64 4.44 -7.80
N LYS A 40 3.81 5.70 -8.21
CA LYS A 40 5.02 6.49 -7.88
C LYS A 40 4.82 7.46 -6.72
N ARG A 41 3.57 7.76 -6.38
CA ARG A 41 3.17 8.73 -5.35
C ARG A 41 1.91 8.23 -4.64
N ALA A 42 2.11 7.44 -3.60
CA ALA A 42 1.07 6.95 -2.73
C ALA A 42 0.91 7.87 -1.53
N VAL A 43 -0.32 8.16 -1.18
CA VAL A 43 -0.67 8.55 0.19
C VAL A 43 -1.31 7.33 0.82
N ILE A 44 -0.89 7.00 2.04
CA ILE A 44 -1.37 5.82 2.75
C ILE A 44 -1.99 6.24 4.08
N ASN A 45 -3.23 5.82 4.31
CA ASN A 45 -3.95 6.07 5.54
C ASN A 45 -3.91 4.84 6.45
N ASP A 46 -3.80 5.09 7.75
CA ASP A 46 -3.86 4.13 8.85
C ASP A 46 -2.59 3.28 9.04
N LEU A 47 -2.36 2.88 10.30
CA LEU A 47 -1.11 2.26 10.73
C LEU A 47 -0.96 0.85 10.17
N ASN A 48 -2.03 0.06 10.12
CA ASN A 48 -1.98 -1.32 9.59
C ASN A 48 -1.56 -1.36 8.12
N MET A 49 -2.08 -0.46 7.28
CA MET A 49 -1.70 -0.38 5.87
C MET A 49 -0.25 0.06 5.70
N LEU A 50 0.21 1.01 6.52
CA LEU A 50 1.60 1.46 6.51
C LEU A 50 2.56 0.37 6.92
N GLU A 51 2.24 -0.44 7.93
CA GLU A 51 3.06 -1.59 8.34
C GLU A 51 3.25 -2.58 7.18
N MET A 52 2.18 -2.94 6.47
CA MET A 52 2.30 -3.80 5.29
C MET A 52 3.10 -3.15 4.17
N ALA A 53 2.89 -1.86 3.93
CA ALA A 53 3.64 -1.13 2.91
C ALA A 53 5.14 -1.06 3.25
N PHE A 54 5.48 -0.88 4.52
CA PHE A 54 6.87 -0.87 4.99
C PHE A 54 7.50 -2.26 4.94
N ALA A 55 6.74 -3.31 5.26
CA ALA A 55 7.16 -4.70 5.11
C ALA A 55 7.47 -5.07 3.64
N LEU A 56 6.78 -4.43 2.69
CA LEU A 56 7.04 -4.56 1.24
C LEU A 56 8.09 -3.55 0.70
N HIS A 57 8.73 -2.79 1.58
CA HIS A 57 9.73 -1.78 1.24
C HIS A 57 9.23 -0.67 0.30
N LEU A 58 8.00 -0.18 0.51
CA LEU A 58 7.34 0.82 -0.34
C LEU A 58 7.58 2.27 0.08
N GLN A 59 8.47 2.55 1.03
CA GLN A 59 8.73 3.87 1.60
C GLN A 59 9.02 4.93 0.51
N ASP A 60 9.78 4.56 -0.53
CA ASP A 60 10.14 5.44 -1.65
C ASP A 60 8.94 5.83 -2.54
N ARG A 61 7.82 5.12 -2.41
CA ARG A 61 6.58 5.40 -3.12
C ARG A 61 5.60 6.24 -2.31
N ILE A 62 5.85 6.46 -1.02
CA ILE A 62 4.91 7.13 -0.12
C ILE A 62 5.29 8.60 0.01
N VAL A 63 4.41 9.49 -0.42
CA VAL A 63 4.61 10.96 -0.37
C VAL A 63 3.94 11.60 0.83
N GLY A 64 3.14 10.83 1.55
CA GLY A 64 2.52 11.25 2.79
C GLY A 64 1.69 10.14 3.39
N LEU A 65 1.47 10.24 4.69
CA LEU A 65 0.66 9.28 5.42
C LEU A 65 -0.31 10.00 6.34
N THR A 66 -1.38 9.34 6.78
CA THR A 66 -2.39 9.96 7.65
C THR A 66 -2.91 8.97 8.68
N GLY A 67 -3.38 9.47 9.82
CA GLY A 67 -4.12 8.66 10.79
C GLY A 67 -3.23 7.83 11.72
N ILE A 68 -1.96 8.22 11.93
CA ILE A 68 -1.02 7.47 12.78
C ILE A 68 -0.67 8.17 14.09
N SER A 69 -0.76 9.51 14.19
CA SER A 69 -0.49 10.24 15.44
C SER A 69 -1.66 10.27 16.43
N GLY A 70 -2.80 9.66 16.08
CA GLY A 70 -4.01 9.66 16.90
C GLY A 70 -3.91 8.68 18.08
N TRP A 71 -4.78 7.67 18.05
CA TRP A 71 -4.98 6.74 19.17
C TRP A 71 -3.85 5.70 19.35
N TYR A 72 -2.97 5.57 18.35
CA TYR A 72 -1.94 4.52 18.31
C TYR A 72 -0.56 5.07 18.67
N LYS A 73 0.19 4.30 19.45
CA LYS A 73 1.61 4.59 19.69
C LYS A 73 2.44 3.90 18.61
N MET A 74 3.05 4.70 17.73
CA MET A 74 4.07 4.18 16.81
C MET A 74 5.21 3.52 17.58
N THR A 75 5.60 2.33 17.15
CA THR A 75 6.79 1.64 17.67
C THR A 75 8.07 2.38 17.24
N PRO A 76 9.18 2.25 17.99
CA PRO A 76 10.48 2.77 17.55
C PRO A 76 10.88 2.28 16.16
N GLU A 77 10.56 1.01 15.85
CA GLU A 77 10.84 0.36 14.58
C GLU A 77 10.03 1.01 13.45
N PHE A 78 8.74 1.25 13.67
CA PHE A 78 7.88 1.95 12.72
C PHE A 78 8.39 3.36 12.44
N LYS A 79 8.74 4.13 13.49
CA LYS A 79 9.29 5.50 13.32
C LYS A 79 10.57 5.50 12.51
N LYS A 80 11.44 4.50 12.74
CA LYS A 80 12.66 4.33 11.97
C LYS A 80 12.36 3.99 10.51
N ALA A 81 11.41 3.11 10.24
CA ALA A 81 10.99 2.74 8.89
C ALA A 81 10.29 3.90 8.15
N MET A 82 9.46 4.68 8.85
CA MET A 82 8.80 5.88 8.34
C MET A 82 9.79 6.95 7.89
N GLY A 83 10.90 7.12 8.63
CA GLY A 83 11.97 8.04 8.26
C GLY A 83 11.47 9.48 8.13
N SER A 84 11.51 10.03 6.91
CA SER A 84 11.14 11.42 6.60
C SER A 84 9.77 11.58 5.94
N ILE A 85 9.01 10.49 5.78
CA ILE A 85 7.66 10.55 5.19
C ILE A 85 6.79 11.44 6.10
N PRO A 86 6.19 12.52 5.58
CA PRO A 86 5.41 13.42 6.41
C PRO A 86 4.04 12.83 6.76
N GLU A 87 3.62 13.00 8.01
CA GLU A 87 2.20 12.87 8.35
C GLU A 87 1.45 14.11 7.87
N LEU A 88 0.50 13.86 6.97
CA LEU A 88 -0.39 14.85 6.39
C LEU A 88 -1.53 15.13 7.36
N HIS A 89 -1.94 16.40 7.44
CA HIS A 89 -3.10 16.81 8.24
C HIS A 89 -4.37 16.11 7.72
N PRO A 90 -5.28 15.61 8.61
CA PRO A 90 -6.48 14.88 8.22
C PRO A 90 -7.36 15.62 7.19
N ASN A 91 -7.42 16.95 7.28
CA ASN A 91 -8.25 17.80 6.41
C ASN A 91 -7.55 18.24 5.11
N ILE A 92 -6.46 17.59 4.70
CA ILE A 92 -5.78 17.98 3.46
C ILE A 92 -6.67 17.66 2.26
N PRO A 93 -6.96 18.64 1.39
CA PRO A 93 -7.69 18.39 0.16
C PRO A 93 -6.82 17.57 -0.80
N LEU A 94 -7.07 16.27 -0.88
CA LEU A 94 -6.26 15.35 -1.67
C LEU A 94 -6.37 15.59 -3.18
N TRP A 95 -7.43 16.25 -3.64
CA TRP A 95 -7.53 16.73 -5.01
C TRP A 95 -6.43 17.73 -5.38
N LYS A 96 -5.88 18.50 -4.43
CA LYS A 96 -4.73 19.39 -4.71
C LYS A 96 -3.45 18.64 -5.04
N HIS A 97 -3.43 17.33 -4.75
CA HIS A 97 -2.31 16.43 -5.00
C HIS A 97 -2.52 15.59 -6.27
N CYS A 98 -3.52 15.94 -7.09
CA CYS A 98 -3.91 15.18 -8.29
C CYS A 98 -2.90 15.13 -9.44
N TRP A 99 -1.72 15.72 -9.27
CA TRP A 99 -0.78 15.93 -10.36
C TRP A 99 -0.13 14.62 -10.85
N GLN A 100 -0.14 13.52 -10.06
CA GLN A 100 0.10 12.14 -10.52
C GLN A 100 -0.64 11.14 -9.60
N PRO A 101 -1.32 10.10 -10.13
CA PRO A 101 -2.35 9.35 -9.40
C PRO A 101 -1.76 8.35 -8.39
N ASN A 102 -2.67 7.77 -7.58
CA ASN A 102 -2.57 6.53 -6.78
C ASN A 102 -2.52 6.69 -5.25
N LEU A 103 -3.45 7.46 -4.67
CA LEU A 103 -3.70 7.50 -3.23
C LEU A 103 -4.47 6.24 -2.78
N ILE A 104 -3.84 5.43 -1.92
CA ILE A 104 -4.43 4.23 -1.34
C ILE A 104 -4.94 4.60 0.06
N SER A 105 -6.25 4.78 0.19
CA SER A 105 -6.86 5.08 1.49
C SER A 105 -7.57 3.88 2.07
N PHE A 106 -7.31 3.62 3.36
CA PHE A 106 -7.84 2.47 4.06
C PHE A 106 -9.11 2.76 4.88
N ARG A 107 -9.24 3.94 5.47
CA ARG A 107 -10.49 4.38 6.08
C ARG A 107 -11.16 5.38 5.17
N TRP A 108 -12.49 5.52 5.30
CA TRP A 108 -13.28 6.59 4.69
C TRP A 108 -12.41 7.83 4.71
N LEU A 109 -11.82 8.14 3.56
CA LEU A 109 -11.20 9.41 3.43
C LEU A 109 -12.42 10.28 3.29
N GLU A 110 -12.85 10.82 4.42
CA GLU A 110 -13.69 11.99 4.42
C GLU A 110 -12.85 13.00 3.65
N LEU A 111 -13.05 13.01 2.33
CA LEU A 111 -12.31 13.84 1.43
C LEU A 111 -12.83 15.23 1.75
N TRP A 112 -11.98 16.03 2.37
CA TRP A 112 -12.30 17.41 2.67
C TRP A 112 -12.26 18.21 1.36
N ASP A 113 -13.39 18.76 0.96
CA ASP A 113 -13.50 19.78 -0.08
C ASP A 113 -13.96 21.13 0.51
N GLU A 114 -14.10 22.15 -0.32
CA GLU A 114 -14.56 23.47 0.13
C GLU A 114 -16.00 23.45 0.69
N GLY A 115 -16.75 22.37 0.46
CA GLY A 115 -18.09 22.11 0.99
C GLY A 115 -18.13 21.17 2.20
N GLY A 116 -16.98 20.75 2.75
CA GLY A 116 -16.87 19.94 3.97
C GLY A 116 -16.49 18.47 3.71
N TRP A 117 -16.78 17.62 4.69
CA TRP A 117 -16.45 16.20 4.65
C TRP A 117 -17.33 15.45 3.63
N ARG A 118 -16.72 14.80 2.63
CA ARG A 118 -17.41 13.87 1.72
C ARG A 118 -16.91 12.44 1.91
N SER A 119 -17.83 11.53 2.18
CA SER A 119 -17.54 10.12 2.42
C SER A 119 -17.67 9.24 1.18
N ASP A 120 -18.10 9.76 0.02
CA ASP A 120 -18.44 8.88 -1.10
C ASP A 120 -17.24 8.50 -1.97
N ALA A 121 -17.08 7.20 -2.20
CA ALA A 121 -16.18 6.66 -3.23
C ALA A 121 -16.48 7.23 -4.64
N GLY A 122 -17.68 7.81 -4.84
CA GLY A 122 -18.05 8.57 -6.03
C GLY A 122 -17.21 9.82 -6.22
N TYR A 123 -17.00 10.64 -5.18
CA TYR A 123 -16.14 11.81 -5.22
C TYR A 123 -14.68 11.45 -5.46
N ALA A 124 -14.18 10.36 -4.87
CA ALA A 124 -12.83 9.83 -5.16
C ALA A 124 -12.63 9.46 -6.64
N LYS A 125 -13.68 8.96 -7.31
CA LYS A 125 -13.68 8.68 -8.77
C LYS A 125 -13.80 9.94 -9.63
N GLN A 126 -14.41 11.02 -9.11
CA GLN A 126 -14.48 12.32 -9.78
C GLN A 126 -13.14 13.06 -9.75
N ILE A 127 -12.31 12.76 -8.75
CA ILE A 127 -10.93 13.21 -8.67
C ILE A 127 -9.99 12.09 -9.18
N CYS A 128 -8.75 12.41 -9.56
CA CYS A 128 -7.83 11.51 -10.27
C CYS A 128 -7.25 10.35 -9.41
N ILE A 129 -7.97 9.86 -8.41
CA ILE A 129 -7.46 8.99 -7.35
C ILE A 129 -7.94 7.55 -7.54
N LYS A 130 -7.00 6.61 -7.51
CA LYS A 130 -7.29 5.17 -7.47
C LYS A 130 -7.22 4.66 -6.05
N THR A 131 -8.33 4.18 -5.51
CA THR A 131 -8.43 3.72 -4.13
C THR A 131 -8.22 2.21 -4.02
N PHE A 132 -7.61 1.77 -2.91
CA PHE A 132 -7.57 0.38 -2.50
C PHE A 132 -7.87 0.32 -1.01
N VAL A 133 -8.89 -0.44 -0.64
CA VAL A 133 -9.36 -0.64 0.73
C VAL A 133 -9.05 -2.08 1.11
N LEU A 134 -8.49 -2.30 2.30
CA LEU A 134 -8.20 -3.65 2.79
C LEU A 134 -9.48 -4.42 3.03
N SER A 135 -9.38 -5.72 2.82
CA SER A 135 -10.51 -6.62 2.63
C SER A 135 -11.35 -6.76 3.91
N GLU A 136 -10.74 -6.64 5.08
CA GLU A 136 -11.38 -6.60 6.40
C GLU A 136 -12.23 -5.34 6.63
N SER A 137 -11.83 -4.17 6.11
CA SER A 137 -12.66 -2.96 6.20
C SER A 137 -13.84 -2.97 5.25
N CYS A 138 -13.85 -3.86 4.25
CA CYS A 138 -15.00 -3.99 3.37
C CYS A 138 -16.28 -4.40 4.12
N VAL A 139 -16.20 -4.86 5.38
CA VAL A 139 -17.35 -5.10 6.27
C VAL A 139 -18.25 -3.87 6.47
N PHE A 140 -17.68 -2.66 6.36
CA PHE A 140 -18.43 -1.40 6.46
C PHE A 140 -19.02 -0.95 5.11
N THR A 141 -18.76 -1.71 4.04
CA THR A 141 -19.36 -1.51 2.72
C THR A 141 -20.49 -2.52 2.51
N THR A 142 -21.31 -2.33 1.46
CA THR A 142 -22.37 -3.28 1.10
C THR A 142 -21.85 -4.55 0.42
N ALA A 143 -20.56 -4.62 0.08
CA ALA A 143 -20.02 -5.66 -0.80
C ALA A 143 -19.65 -6.97 -0.06
N HIS A 144 -19.11 -6.91 1.16
CA HIS A 144 -18.60 -8.10 1.86
C HIS A 144 -18.80 -7.99 3.37
N LYS A 145 -19.39 -9.00 4.01
CA LYS A 145 -19.59 -9.06 5.48
C LYS A 145 -18.73 -10.13 6.16
N ASN A 146 -17.57 -10.41 5.59
CA ASN A 146 -16.67 -11.44 6.11
C ASN A 146 -16.15 -11.04 7.49
N LYS A 147 -15.95 -12.03 8.37
CA LYS A 147 -15.20 -11.83 9.61
C LYS A 147 -13.74 -11.59 9.27
N ALA A 148 -13.03 -10.85 10.12
CA ALA A 148 -11.58 -10.70 9.99
C ALA A 148 -10.88 -12.07 10.12
N THR A 149 -10.03 -12.41 9.15
CA THR A 149 -9.21 -13.62 9.13
C THR A 149 -7.80 -13.30 8.65
N MET A 150 -6.83 -14.18 8.92
CA MET A 150 -5.47 -14.04 8.39
C MET A 150 -5.45 -14.06 6.86
N ASP A 151 -6.34 -14.81 6.22
CA ASP A 151 -6.46 -14.84 4.76
C ASP A 151 -6.77 -13.46 4.15
N LEU A 152 -7.52 -12.61 4.87
CA LEU A 152 -7.76 -11.23 4.42
C LEU A 152 -6.44 -10.45 4.40
N LEU A 153 -5.70 -10.48 5.50
CA LEU A 153 -4.38 -9.85 5.61
C LEU A 153 -3.43 -10.34 4.52
N TYR A 154 -3.35 -11.66 4.31
CA TYR A 154 -2.48 -12.26 3.29
C TYR A 154 -2.87 -11.78 1.89
N ASN A 155 -4.15 -11.80 1.56
CA ASN A 155 -4.64 -11.32 0.28
C ASN A 155 -4.36 -9.83 0.06
N ASP A 156 -4.47 -9.01 1.10
CA ASP A 156 -4.20 -7.58 0.99
C ASP A 156 -2.71 -7.30 0.74
N VAL A 157 -1.80 -8.02 1.41
CA VAL A 157 -0.35 -7.94 1.14
C VAL A 157 -0.01 -8.40 -0.28
N LEU A 158 -0.60 -9.51 -0.73
CA LEU A 158 -0.43 -9.98 -2.12
C LEU A 158 -0.98 -8.96 -3.12
N THR A 159 -2.07 -8.28 -2.79
CA THR A 159 -2.67 -7.24 -3.62
C THR A 159 -1.81 -5.99 -3.70
N LEU A 160 -1.24 -5.53 -2.57
CA LEU A 160 -0.21 -4.48 -2.56
C LEU A 160 1.01 -4.89 -3.41
N GLY A 161 1.44 -6.15 -3.29
CA GLY A 161 2.49 -6.72 -4.13
C GLY A 161 2.18 -6.59 -5.63
N LYS A 162 0.94 -6.89 -6.05
CA LYS A 162 0.51 -6.70 -7.45
C LYS A 162 0.49 -5.23 -7.86
N ILE A 163 -0.07 -4.36 -7.02
CA ILE A 163 -0.21 -2.92 -7.29
C ILE A 163 1.16 -2.25 -7.47
N PHE A 164 2.15 -2.57 -6.64
CA PHE A 164 3.46 -1.92 -6.63
C PHE A 164 4.56 -2.67 -7.39
N GLY A 165 4.23 -3.78 -8.08
CA GLY A 165 5.22 -4.57 -8.83
C GLY A 165 6.19 -5.34 -7.92
N LYS A 166 5.70 -5.74 -6.74
CA LYS A 166 6.39 -6.40 -5.63
C LYS A 166 5.84 -7.80 -5.34
N ARG A 167 5.30 -8.49 -6.37
CA ARG A 167 4.63 -9.80 -6.23
C ARG A 167 5.49 -10.85 -5.51
N ASN A 168 6.76 -10.98 -5.90
CA ASN A 168 7.66 -11.97 -5.31
C ASN A 168 7.95 -11.65 -3.84
N ASP A 169 8.21 -10.38 -3.53
CA ASP A 169 8.44 -9.91 -2.15
C ASP A 169 7.21 -10.18 -1.28
N ALA A 170 6.00 -9.90 -1.80
CA ALA A 170 4.74 -10.17 -1.11
C ALA A 170 4.48 -11.67 -0.90
N GLN A 171 4.73 -12.50 -1.91
CA GLN A 171 4.57 -13.95 -1.79
C GLN A 171 5.54 -14.52 -0.75
N SER A 172 6.80 -14.07 -0.77
CA SER A 172 7.80 -14.51 0.22
C SER A 172 7.42 -14.08 1.64
N LEU A 173 6.87 -12.88 1.80
CA LEU A 173 6.44 -12.36 3.09
C LEU A 173 5.27 -13.18 3.66
N VAL A 174 4.22 -13.39 2.85
CA VAL A 174 3.04 -14.17 3.26
C VAL A 174 3.43 -15.61 3.58
N SER A 175 4.22 -16.26 2.72
CA SER A 175 4.68 -17.64 3.00
C SER A 175 5.62 -17.75 4.19
N GLY A 176 6.25 -16.65 4.62
CA GLY A 176 6.96 -16.56 5.89
C GLY A 176 5.98 -16.59 7.07
N TRP A 177 4.98 -15.72 7.04
CA TRP A 177 3.95 -15.65 8.09
C TRP A 177 3.11 -16.92 8.22
N GLU A 178 2.75 -17.56 7.10
CA GLU A 178 2.01 -18.83 7.11
C GLU A 178 2.77 -19.89 7.92
N LYS A 179 4.09 -19.99 7.75
CA LYS A 179 4.95 -20.93 8.49
C LYS A 179 5.12 -20.59 9.98
N GLU A 180 4.94 -19.34 10.37
CA GLU A 180 5.04 -18.92 11.78
C GLU A 180 3.75 -19.21 12.57
N VAL A 181 2.62 -19.31 11.87
CA VAL A 181 1.29 -19.51 12.45
C VAL A 181 0.88 -20.99 12.47
N GLU A 182 1.48 -21.83 11.63
CA GLU A 182 1.39 -23.30 11.66
C GLU A 182 2.04 -23.92 12.92
#